data_AF-A0A7W5AW87-F1
#
_entry.id   AF-A0A7W5AW87-F1
#
_cell.length_a   1.000
_cell.length_b   1.000
_cell.length_c   1.000
_cell.angle_alpha   90.00
_cell.angle_beta   90.00
_cell.angle_gamma   90.00
#
_symmetry.space_group_name_H-M   'P 1'
#
loop_
_entity.id
_entity.type
_entity.pdbx_description
1 polymer ?
#
loop_
_entity_poly.entity_id
_entity_poly.type
_entity_poly.pdbx_seq_one_letter_code
_entity_poly.pdbx_strand_id
1 'polypeptide(L)'
;MIYKNYPRKLYDGTVTPKGILSFFKKLGFDVFFCSGNVDTLKKQVTMGIPVIAFIRVLPNQRYLHFVPVVGYDDEYFYLADSLEHTINCKETCYNRKVSIHDFEALWKTWVPFCKNTYIVIRPNVTATS
;
A
#
# COMPACT_ATOMS: atom_id res chain seq x y z
N MET A 1 0.96 -21.58 -3.27
CA MET A 1 1.54 -20.30 -2.78
C MET A 1 1.31 -19.21 -3.83
N ILE A 2 0.61 -18.14 -3.45
CA ILE A 2 0.22 -17.00 -4.31
C ILE A 2 1.43 -16.34 -5.01
N TYR A 3 2.60 -16.34 -4.35
CA TYR A 3 3.81 -15.70 -4.85
C TYR A 3 4.41 -16.33 -6.13
N LYS A 4 4.24 -17.64 -6.35
CA LYS A 4 4.82 -18.32 -7.53
C LYS A 4 4.15 -17.92 -8.84
N ASN A 5 2.85 -17.57 -8.79
CA ASN A 5 2.03 -17.28 -9.97
C ASN A 5 1.65 -15.79 -10.09
N TYR A 6 2.39 -14.91 -9.41
CA TYR A 6 2.05 -13.49 -9.38
C TYR A 6 2.24 -12.86 -10.78
N PRO A 7 1.22 -12.19 -11.33
CA PRO A 7 1.29 -11.66 -12.69
C PRO A 7 2.34 -10.54 -12.80
N ARG A 8 3.06 -10.52 -13.93
CA ARG A 8 4.07 -9.48 -14.26
C ARG A 8 5.18 -9.33 -13.21
N LYS A 9 5.54 -10.43 -12.56
CA LYS A 9 6.75 -10.55 -11.74
C LYS A 9 7.98 -10.43 -12.63
N LEU A 10 8.92 -9.58 -12.25
CA LEU A 10 10.21 -9.46 -12.93
C LEU A 10 11.09 -10.69 -12.63
N TYR A 11 12.12 -10.91 -13.44
CA TYR A 11 13.01 -12.08 -13.30
C TYR A 11 13.72 -12.14 -11.93
N ASP A 12 14.00 -10.98 -11.34
CA ASP A 12 14.58 -10.82 -10.00
C ASP A 12 13.59 -11.06 -8.85
N GLY A 13 12.32 -11.31 -9.18
CA GLY A 13 11.25 -11.55 -8.22
C GLY A 13 10.43 -10.32 -7.85
N THR A 14 10.79 -9.13 -8.35
CA THR A 14 10.11 -7.88 -8.03
C THR A 14 8.67 -7.86 -8.53
N VAL A 15 7.73 -7.52 -7.64
CA VAL A 15 6.33 -7.26 -7.98
C VAL A 15 6.17 -5.79 -8.37
N THR A 16 5.62 -5.55 -9.56
CA THR A 16 5.35 -4.19 -10.04
C THR A 16 3.98 -3.68 -9.57
N PRO A 17 3.75 -2.35 -9.49
CA PRO A 17 2.41 -1.79 -9.27
C PRO A 17 1.35 -2.39 -10.20
N LYS A 18 1.71 -2.57 -11.49
CA LYS A 18 0.85 -3.19 -12.50
C LYS A 18 0.56 -4.66 -12.20
N GLY A 19 1.50 -5.39 -11.62
CA GLY A 19 1.30 -6.76 -11.14
C GLY A 19 0.23 -6.81 -10.05
N ILE A 20 0.29 -5.88 -9.09
CA ILE A 20 -0.71 -5.79 -8.00
C ILE A 20 -2.10 -5.53 -8.55
N LEU A 21 -2.24 -4.55 -9.45
CA LEU A 21 -3.52 -4.26 -10.11
C LEU A 21 -4.04 -5.48 -10.87
N SER A 22 -3.19 -6.15 -11.65
CA SER A 22 -3.59 -7.33 -12.42
C SER A 22 -3.99 -8.51 -11.53
N PHE A 23 -3.35 -8.69 -10.37
CA PHE A 23 -3.69 -9.74 -9.42
C PHE A 23 -5.10 -9.54 -8.86
N PHE A 24 -5.40 -8.37 -8.30
CA PHE A 24 -6.73 -8.10 -7.72
C PHE A 24 -7.83 -8.05 -8.79
N LYS A 25 -7.55 -7.55 -10.00
CA LYS A 25 -8.52 -7.62 -11.11
C LYS A 25 -8.90 -9.05 -11.48
N LYS A 26 -7.92 -9.97 -11.50
CA LYS A 26 -8.18 -11.40 -11.76
C LYS A 26 -9.02 -12.07 -10.66
N LEU A 27 -8.97 -11.53 -9.45
CA LEU A 27 -9.81 -11.97 -8.33
C LEU A 27 -11.21 -11.32 -8.33
N GLY A 28 -11.54 -10.50 -9.34
CA GLY A 28 -12.84 -9.86 -9.46
C GLY A 28 -13.00 -8.58 -8.61
N PHE A 29 -11.91 -7.95 -8.17
CA PHE A 29 -11.97 -6.66 -7.49
C PHE A 29 -11.84 -5.50 -8.49
N ASP A 30 -12.48 -4.37 -8.15
CA ASP A 30 -12.22 -3.09 -8.81
C ASP A 30 -10.99 -2.44 -8.18
N VAL A 31 -9.97 -2.20 -8.99
CA VAL A 31 -8.64 -1.81 -8.51
C VAL A 31 -8.17 -0.55 -9.21
N PHE A 32 -7.80 0.44 -8.42
CA PHE A 32 -7.43 1.78 -8.90
C PHE A 32 -6.02 2.12 -8.43
N PHE A 33 -5.21 2.66 -9.33
CA PHE A 33 -3.92 3.27 -9.00
C PHE A 33 -4.14 4.78 -8.88
N CYS A 34 -3.87 5.31 -7.70
CA CYS A 34 -4.17 6.69 -7.32
C CYS A 34 -2.88 7.43 -6.97
N SER A 35 -2.90 8.74 -7.17
CA SER A 35 -1.91 9.69 -6.64
C SER A 35 -2.65 10.69 -5.77
N GLY A 36 -2.04 11.14 -4.66
CA GLY A 36 -2.70 12.05 -3.74
C GLY A 36 -1.81 12.60 -2.62
N ASN A 37 -2.45 12.89 -1.50
CA ASN A 37 -1.87 13.44 -0.27
C ASN A 37 -2.45 12.73 0.96
N VAL A 38 -2.02 13.14 2.15
CA VAL A 38 -2.46 12.57 3.44
C VAL A 38 -3.99 12.53 3.55
N ASP A 39 -4.69 13.61 3.19
CA ASP A 39 -6.14 13.71 3.31
C ASP A 39 -6.87 12.73 2.38
N THR A 40 -6.43 12.63 1.13
CA THR A 40 -7.01 11.68 0.17
C THR A 40 -6.78 10.23 0.59
N LEU A 41 -5.63 9.94 1.21
CA LEU A 41 -5.31 8.62 1.75
C LEU A 41 -6.19 8.30 2.97
N LYS A 42 -6.26 9.23 3.94
CA LYS A 42 -7.15 9.14 5.12
C LYS A 42 -8.60 8.91 4.71
N LYS A 43 -9.08 9.61 3.68
CA LYS A 43 -10.43 9.43 3.13
C LYS A 43 -10.67 8.01 2.63
N GLN A 44 -9.75 7.40 1.87
CA GLN A 44 -9.92 6.02 1.42
C GLN A 44 -9.93 5.01 2.57
N VAL A 45 -9.03 5.19 3.55
CA VAL A 45 -8.98 4.34 4.75
C VAL A 45 -10.28 4.44 5.55
N THR A 46 -10.82 5.66 5.71
CA THR A 46 -12.10 5.91 6.41
C THR A 46 -13.28 5.22 5.74
N MET A 47 -13.27 5.10 4.41
CA MET A 47 -14.32 4.40 3.67
C MET A 47 -14.30 2.87 3.89
N GLY A 48 -13.38 2.34 4.71
CA GLY A 48 -13.22 0.91 4.96
C GLY A 48 -12.68 0.15 3.75
N ILE A 49 -12.08 0.87 2.80
CA ILE A 49 -11.55 0.27 1.57
C ILE A 49 -10.08 -0.12 1.79
N PRO A 50 -9.65 -1.35 1.45
CA PRO A 50 -8.24 -1.71 1.49
C PRO A 50 -7.37 -0.77 0.65
N VAL A 51 -6.33 -0.22 1.28
CA VAL A 51 -5.35 0.67 0.64
C VAL A 51 -3.94 0.12 0.79
N ILE A 52 -3.19 0.10 -0.32
CA ILE A 52 -1.76 -0.24 -0.34
C ILE A 52 -0.97 1.00 -0.76
N ALA A 53 -0.17 1.56 0.14
CA ALA A 53 0.69 2.71 -0.13
C ALA A 53 2.08 2.28 -0.64
N PHE A 54 2.71 3.17 -1.41
CA PHE A 54 3.98 2.93 -2.09
C PHE A 54 5.02 3.81 -1.43
N ILE A 55 5.69 3.29 -0.41
CA ILE A 55 6.64 4.05 0.40
C ILE A 55 8.05 3.56 0.18
N ARG A 56 9.02 4.30 0.71
CA ARG A 56 10.38 3.79 0.91
C ARG A 56 10.46 3.09 2.24
N VAL A 57 11.38 2.13 2.37
CA VAL A 57 11.67 1.52 3.69
C VAL A 57 12.35 2.55 4.59
N LEU A 58 13.35 3.27 4.07
CA LEU A 58 14.06 4.36 4.75
C LEU A 58 14.14 5.65 3.89
N PRO A 59 14.27 6.84 4.51
CA PRO A 59 14.28 8.13 3.80
C PRO A 59 15.42 8.36 2.79
N ASN A 60 16.43 7.51 2.74
CA ASN A 60 17.55 7.64 1.78
C ASN A 60 17.62 6.49 0.77
N GLN A 61 16.63 5.57 0.78
CA GLN A 61 16.62 4.43 -0.11
C GLN A 61 15.81 4.69 -1.39
N ARG A 62 16.11 3.93 -2.45
CA ARG A 62 15.44 3.99 -3.75
C ARG A 62 14.42 2.87 -3.98
N TYR A 63 14.45 1.83 -3.15
CA TYR A 63 13.56 0.69 -3.27
C TYR A 63 12.14 1.02 -2.82
N LEU A 64 11.17 0.50 -3.57
CA LEU A 64 9.76 0.68 -3.32
C LEU A 64 9.28 -0.45 -2.40
N HIS A 65 8.58 -0.06 -1.34
CA HIS A 65 7.92 -0.95 -0.42
C HIS A 65 6.41 -0.73 -0.51
N PHE A 66 5.67 -1.82 -0.62
CA PHE A 66 4.21 -1.79 -0.70
C PHE A 66 3.66 -2.15 0.68
N VAL A 67 2.91 -1.24 1.28
CA VAL A 67 2.43 -1.42 2.64
C VAL A 67 0.92 -1.17 2.75
N PRO A 68 0.13 -2.13 3.27
CA PRO A 68 -1.25 -1.88 3.65
C PRO A 68 -1.33 -0.79 4.72
N VAL A 69 -2.14 0.24 4.46
CA VAL A 69 -2.52 1.26 5.46
C VAL A 69 -3.85 0.82 6.05
N VAL A 70 -3.85 0.47 7.33
CA VAL A 70 -5.02 -0.15 7.99
C VAL A 70 -5.78 0.81 8.92
N GLY A 71 -5.19 1.97 9.22
CA GLY A 71 -5.82 2.98 10.06
C GLY A 71 -4.92 4.21 10.23
N TYR A 72 -5.44 5.19 10.95
CA TYR A 72 -4.70 6.39 11.33
C TYR A 72 -5.32 7.05 12.57
N ASP A 73 -4.56 7.91 13.22
CA ASP A 73 -5.04 8.91 14.17
C ASP A 73 -4.60 10.33 13.69
N ASP A 74 -4.69 11.32 14.56
CA ASP A 74 -4.31 12.70 14.20
C ASP A 74 -2.81 12.85 13.94
N GLU A 75 -1.97 11.96 14.47
CA GLU A 75 -0.52 12.06 14.46
C GLU A 75 0.17 10.97 13.61
N TYR A 76 -0.49 9.84 13.38
CA TYR A 76 0.13 8.62 12.87
C TYR A 76 -0.73 7.85 11.85
N PHE A 77 -0.04 7.15 10.96
CA PHE A 77 -0.59 6.03 10.19
C PHE A 77 -0.23 4.68 10.82
N TYR A 78 -1.15 3.72 10.70
CA TYR A 78 -0.99 2.34 11.13
C TYR A 78 -0.84 1.42 9.93
N LEU A 79 0.23 0.63 9.94
CA LEU A 79 0.69 -0.15 8.81
C LEU A 79 0.80 -1.64 9.18
N ALA A 80 0.32 -2.51 8.29
CA ALA A 80 0.59 -3.94 8.35
C ALA A 80 1.83 -4.26 7.51
N ASP A 81 3.01 -4.12 8.12
CA ASP A 81 4.30 -4.21 7.44
C ASP A 81 4.82 -5.65 7.39
N SER A 82 5.36 -6.06 6.24
CA SER A 82 5.95 -7.39 6.04
C SER A 82 7.44 -7.45 6.37
N LEU A 83 8.10 -6.31 6.63
CA LEU A 83 9.53 -6.25 6.93
C LEU A 83 9.76 -6.23 8.44
N GLU A 84 10.39 -7.29 8.97
CA GLU A 84 10.58 -7.45 10.42
C GLU A 84 11.34 -6.27 11.06
N HIS A 85 12.35 -5.73 10.37
CA HIS A 85 13.18 -4.64 10.88
C HIS A 85 12.48 -3.28 10.91
N THR A 86 11.27 -3.13 10.35
CA THR A 86 10.48 -1.89 10.42
C THR A 86 9.37 -1.95 11.46
N ILE A 87 9.14 -3.11 12.08
CA ILE A 87 8.14 -3.31 13.13
C ILE A 87 8.54 -2.52 14.38
N ASN A 88 7.59 -1.77 14.94
CA ASN A 88 7.79 -0.98 16.16
C ASN A 88 6.64 -1.06 17.16
N CYS A 89 5.63 -1.89 16.90
CA CYS A 89 4.53 -2.18 17.83
C CYS A 89 4.03 -3.63 17.66
N LYS A 90 3.29 -4.13 18.65
CA LYS A 90 2.80 -5.52 18.72
C LYS A 90 1.27 -5.54 18.82
N GLU A 91 0.61 -4.89 17.87
CA GLU A 91 -0.84 -4.77 17.83
C GLU A 91 -1.45 -5.90 16.99
N THR A 92 -2.75 -6.15 17.15
CA THR A 92 -3.39 -7.30 16.48
C THR A 92 -3.57 -7.07 14.97
N CYS A 93 -3.84 -5.82 14.57
CA CYS A 93 -4.18 -5.48 13.18
C CYS A 93 -3.05 -4.75 12.43
N TYR A 94 -2.03 -4.27 13.14
CA TYR A 94 -0.87 -3.57 12.59
C TYR A 94 0.37 -3.85 13.41
N ASN A 95 1.55 -3.66 12.82
CA ASN A 95 2.83 -3.92 13.49
C ASN A 95 3.82 -2.76 13.29
N ARG A 96 3.41 -1.71 12.59
CA ARG A 96 4.19 -0.49 12.41
C ARG A 96 3.31 0.75 12.54
N LYS A 97 3.72 1.67 13.40
CA LYS A 97 3.16 3.02 13.57
C LYS A 97 4.16 4.04 13.02
N VAL A 98 3.74 4.93 12.13
CA VAL A 98 4.61 5.94 11.51
C VAL A 98 3.94 7.31 11.65
N SER A 99 4.68 8.32 12.10
CA SER A 99 4.13 9.68 12.17
C SER A 99 3.70 10.13 10.77
N ILE A 100 2.66 10.96 10.66
CA ILE A 100 2.20 11.45 9.36
C ILE A 100 3.32 12.17 8.62
N HIS A 101 4.11 12.98 9.34
CA HIS A 101 5.27 13.67 8.81
C HIS A 101 6.31 12.69 8.20
N ASP A 102 6.69 11.65 8.96
CA ASP A 102 7.69 10.68 8.48
C ASP A 102 7.12 9.81 7.36
N PHE A 103 5.83 9.49 7.43
CA PHE A 103 5.15 8.78 6.35
C PHE A 103 5.22 9.58 5.04
N GLU A 104 4.91 10.88 5.07
CA GLU A 104 5.04 11.74 3.88
C GLU A 104 6.47 11.77 3.34
N ALA A 105 7.47 11.79 4.22
CA ALA A 105 8.87 11.70 3.80
C ALA A 105 9.15 10.35 3.11
N LEU A 106 8.69 9.23 3.65
CA LEU A 106 8.85 7.91 3.03
C LEU A 106 8.05 7.79 1.72
N TRP A 107 6.89 8.43 1.63
CA TRP A 107 5.95 8.36 0.51
C TRP A 107 6.37 9.21 -0.71
N LYS A 108 7.26 10.18 -0.49
CA LYS A 108 7.97 10.92 -1.55
C LYS A 108 9.04 10.04 -2.20
N THR A 109 8.61 9.04 -2.96
CA THR A 109 9.52 8.08 -3.60
C THR A 109 10.21 8.68 -4.83
N TRP A 110 11.40 8.16 -5.16
CA TRP A 110 12.20 8.56 -6.33
C TRP A 110 11.87 7.73 -7.58
N VAL A 111 11.03 6.69 -7.44
CA VAL A 111 10.62 5.83 -8.54
C VAL A 111 9.63 6.62 -9.42
N PRO A 112 9.87 6.72 -10.75
CA PRO A 112 8.97 7.45 -11.64
C PRO A 112 7.51 7.00 -11.48
N PHE A 113 6.60 7.96 -11.41
CA PHE A 113 5.15 7.77 -11.27
C PHE A 113 4.68 7.10 -9.97
N CYS A 114 5.57 6.89 -8.98
CA CYS A 114 5.22 6.25 -7.70
C CYS A 114 5.29 7.22 -6.50
N LYS A 115 5.51 8.51 -6.74
CA LYS A 115 5.52 9.54 -5.70
C LYS A 115 4.11 9.78 -5.20
N ASN A 116 3.89 9.64 -3.89
CA ASN A 116 2.61 9.84 -3.22
C ASN A 116 1.47 9.00 -3.85
N THR A 117 1.78 7.79 -4.29
CA THR A 117 0.81 6.90 -4.92
C THR A 117 0.37 5.77 -4.00
N TYR A 118 -0.82 5.25 -4.28
CA TYR A 118 -1.44 4.16 -3.55
C TYR A 118 -2.41 3.39 -4.45
N ILE A 119 -2.69 2.14 -4.09
CA ILE A 119 -3.72 1.32 -4.73
C ILE A 119 -4.91 1.25 -3.80
N VAL A 120 -6.09 1.43 -4.39
CA VAL A 120 -7.39 1.22 -3.75
C VAL A 120 -8.02 -0.05 -4.32
N ILE A 121 -8.50 -0.94 -3.46
CA ILE A 121 -9.10 -2.22 -3.85
C ILE A 121 -10.54 -2.25 -3.36
N ARG A 122 -11.51 -2.24 -4.25
CA ARG A 122 -12.94 -2.27 -3.93
C ARG A 122 -13.54 -3.61 -4.32
N PRO A 123 -14.46 -4.17 -3.52
CA PRO A 123 -15.31 -5.27 -3.98
C PRO A 123 -16.05 -4.81 -5.25
N ASN A 124 -16.05 -5.65 -6.28
CA ASN A 124 -16.87 -5.37 -7.46
C ASN A 124 -18.32 -5.69 -7.09
N VAL A 125 -19.17 -4.65 -7.05
CA VAL A 125 -20.60 -4.81 -6.77
C VAL A 125 -21.31 -5.18 -8.07
N THR A 126 -21.03 -6.37 -8.59
CA THR A 126 -21.85 -7.03 -9.62
C THR A 126 -22.14 -8.46 -9.19
N ALA A 127 -22.89 -8.61 -8.10
CA ALA A 127 -23.73 -9.78 -7.80
C ALA A 127 -24.56 -9.50 -6.53
N THR A 128 -25.70 -8.82 -6.71
CA THR A 128 -27.00 -9.11 -6.05
C THR A 128 -27.97 -7.99 -6.39
N SER A 129 -28.64 -8.14 -7.53
CA SER A 129 -30.03 -7.75 -7.82
C SER A 129 -30.37 -8.29 -9.21
#